data_AF-A0A1I7EKE3-F1
#
_entry.id   AF-A0A1I7EKE3-F1
#
_cell.length_a   1.000
_cell.length_b   1.000
_cell.length_c   1.000
_cell.angle_alpha   90.00
_cell.angle_beta   90.00
_cell.angle_gamma   90.00
#
_symmetry.space_group_name_H-M   'P 1'
#
loop_
_entity.id
_entity.type
_entity.pdbx_description
1 polymer ?
#
loop_
_entity_poly.entity_id
_entity_poly.type
_entity_poly.pdbx_seq_one_letter_code
_entity_poly.pdbx_strand_id
1 'polypeptide(L)'
;MSTDSDLSGGMQLATNPFENAARSTVHAARAARVGIGGPVGSGKTRLLEQLIPRFAARGIDLAVITNDLVTREDAERVRRSGLIDPARVLAVETGACPHTAIREDPTLNLQAADELDARYPGLRLVLIESGGDNLASSFSLDLVDYWIFVIDVAAGDDIPRKRGLGVLSCDLLVINKFDLAPHVGVDLQRMVSEAREVRGERPVLLTNCATGDGVDAVADAIIENVLFDAL
;
A
#
# COMPACT_ATOMS: atom_id res chain seq x y z
N MET A 1 27.34 -58.62 48.82
CA MET A 1 27.32 -59.38 47.56
C MET A 1 25.96 -59.09 46.92
N SER A 2 25.85 -58.11 46.01
CA SER A 2 26.03 -58.27 44.56
C SER A 2 25.09 -59.37 44.04
N THR A 3 24.09 -59.12 43.19
CA THR A 3 24.11 -58.38 41.92
C THR A 3 22.69 -58.06 41.40
N ASP A 4 22.63 -57.06 40.53
CA ASP A 4 21.53 -56.54 39.70
C ASP A 4 20.79 -57.59 38.82
N SER A 5 19.56 -57.26 38.41
CA SER A 5 19.27 -57.09 36.97
C SER A 5 17.90 -56.44 36.73
N ASP A 6 17.95 -55.22 36.21
CA ASP A 6 16.89 -54.45 35.57
C ASP A 6 16.25 -55.16 34.37
N LEU A 7 14.92 -55.07 34.26
CA LEU A 7 14.18 -55.26 33.03
C LEU A 7 13.11 -54.17 32.91
N SER A 8 13.54 -52.97 32.51
CA SER A 8 12.66 -51.99 31.86
C SER A 8 13.35 -51.51 30.59
N GLY A 9 13.16 -52.28 29.50
CA GLY A 9 13.57 -51.88 28.16
C GLY A 9 12.75 -50.67 27.72
N GLY A 10 13.33 -49.48 27.86
CA GLY A 10 12.81 -48.26 27.24
C GLY A 10 12.96 -48.38 25.72
N MET A 11 11.84 -48.55 25.03
CA MET A 11 11.77 -48.40 23.58
C MET A 11 11.94 -46.92 23.27
N GLN A 12 13.18 -46.50 23.03
CA GLN A 12 13.49 -45.15 22.57
C GLN A 12 13.03 -45.06 21.11
N LEU A 13 11.83 -44.50 20.91
CA LEU A 13 11.31 -44.15 19.60
C LEU A 13 12.32 -43.20 18.94
N ALA A 14 13.03 -43.71 17.94
CA ALA A 14 13.91 -42.90 17.11
C ALA A 14 13.05 -41.79 16.47
N THR A 15 13.34 -40.54 16.82
CA THR A 15 12.70 -39.38 16.21
C THR A 15 12.98 -39.38 14.72
N ASN A 16 11.92 -39.45 13.92
CA ASN A 16 11.97 -39.59 12.49
C ASN A 16 12.63 -38.33 11.88
N PRO A 17 13.78 -38.43 11.17
CA PRO A 17 14.47 -37.27 10.62
C PRO A 17 13.65 -36.49 9.58
N PHE A 18 12.55 -37.07 9.09
CA PHE A 18 11.60 -36.41 8.18
C PHE A 18 10.55 -35.53 8.88
N GLU A 19 10.31 -35.68 10.18
CA GLU A 19 9.37 -34.80 10.92
C GLU A 19 9.98 -33.43 11.26
N ASN A 20 11.31 -33.34 11.30
CA ASN A 20 12.00 -32.09 11.64
C ASN A 20 12.23 -31.17 10.42
N ALA A 21 12.01 -31.67 9.21
CA ALA A 21 12.07 -30.87 7.97
C ALA A 21 10.77 -30.08 7.70
N ALA A 22 9.64 -30.50 8.28
CA ALA A 22 8.33 -29.89 8.06
C ALA A 22 8.02 -28.70 8.99
N ARG A 23 8.92 -28.34 9.91
CA ARG A 23 8.75 -27.20 10.85
C ARG A 23 9.60 -25.97 10.51
N SER A 24 10.24 -25.93 9.35
CA SER A 24 11.20 -24.87 8.96
C SER A 24 10.88 -24.16 7.63
N THR A 25 9.62 -24.09 7.23
CA THR A 25 9.20 -23.23 6.12
C THR A 25 7.83 -22.62 6.41
N VAL A 26 7.72 -21.93 7.55
CA VAL A 26 6.84 -20.76 7.53
C VAL A 26 7.51 -19.83 6.53
N HIS A 27 6.98 -19.73 5.30
CA HIS A 27 7.30 -18.60 4.44
C HIS A 27 7.15 -17.37 5.34
N ALA A 28 8.23 -16.64 5.59
CA ALA A 28 8.13 -15.37 6.30
C ALA A 28 7.00 -14.60 5.61
N ALA A 29 5.96 -14.24 6.37
CA ALA A 29 4.79 -13.61 5.79
C ALA A 29 5.28 -12.38 5.01
N ARG A 30 5.00 -12.34 3.70
CA ARG A 30 5.36 -11.18 2.87
C ARG A 30 4.72 -9.93 3.46
N ALA A 31 5.38 -8.79 3.30
CA ALA A 31 4.76 -7.53 3.67
C ALA A 31 3.41 -7.35 2.94
N ALA A 32 2.47 -6.71 3.62
CA ALA A 32 1.24 -6.25 2.99
C ALA A 32 1.58 -5.21 1.93
N ARG A 33 0.90 -5.26 0.78
CA ARG A 33 1.17 -4.36 -0.36
C ARG A 33 -0.04 -3.46 -0.56
N VAL A 34 0.16 -2.15 -0.41
CA VAL A 34 -0.90 -1.15 -0.58
C VAL A 34 -0.61 -0.25 -1.77
N GLY A 35 -1.50 -0.28 -2.77
CA GLY A 35 -1.43 0.58 -3.94
C GLY A 35 -1.95 1.99 -3.67
N ILE A 36 -1.28 3.02 -4.19
CA ILE A 36 -1.75 4.40 -4.21
C ILE A 36 -1.81 4.86 -5.67
N GLY A 37 -3.02 4.87 -6.21
CA GLY A 37 -3.32 5.25 -7.60
C GLY A 37 -4.08 6.55 -7.73
N GLY A 38 -4.23 7.03 -8.96
CA GLY A 38 -5.01 8.24 -9.25
C GLY A 38 -4.32 9.22 -10.21
N PRO A 39 -5.03 10.31 -10.58
CA PRO A 39 -4.57 11.15 -11.67
C PRO A 39 -3.25 11.87 -11.44
N VAL A 40 -2.63 12.33 -12.54
CA VAL A 40 -1.49 13.24 -12.46
C VAL A 40 -1.87 14.47 -11.62
N GLY A 41 -1.03 14.80 -10.64
CA GLY A 41 -1.25 15.97 -9.79
C GLY A 41 -2.29 15.82 -8.68
N SER A 42 -2.96 14.68 -8.51
CA SER A 42 -3.98 14.50 -7.45
C SER A 42 -3.39 14.49 -6.02
N GLY A 43 -2.08 14.30 -5.90
CA GLY A 43 -1.34 14.35 -4.63
C GLY A 43 -0.97 13.00 -4.04
N LYS A 44 -0.87 11.94 -4.85
CA LYS A 44 -0.42 10.59 -4.46
C LYS A 44 0.89 10.60 -3.67
N THR A 45 1.96 11.15 -4.24
CA THR A 45 3.28 11.25 -3.58
C THR A 45 3.19 12.03 -2.27
N ARG A 46 2.37 13.08 -2.22
CA ARG A 46 2.18 13.88 -1.00
C ARG A 46 1.39 13.12 0.07
N LEU A 47 0.41 12.30 -0.31
CA LEU A 47 -0.26 11.39 0.62
C LEU A 47 0.74 10.35 1.15
N LEU A 48 1.55 9.77 0.28
CA LEU A 48 2.60 8.82 0.65
C LEU A 48 3.59 9.44 1.65
N GLU A 49 4.10 10.64 1.37
CA GLU A 49 4.98 11.40 2.29
C GLU A 49 4.32 11.63 3.67
N GLN A 50 3.02 11.85 3.72
CA GLN A 50 2.30 12.04 4.99
C GLN A 50 2.04 10.72 5.74
N LEU A 51 1.91 9.60 5.03
CA LEU A 51 1.67 8.27 5.60
C LEU A 51 2.93 7.66 6.20
N ILE A 52 4.10 7.83 5.58
CA ILE A 52 5.39 7.30 6.07
C ILE A 52 5.62 7.58 7.57
N PRO A 53 5.65 8.85 8.04
CA PRO A 53 5.93 9.13 9.45
C PRO A 53 4.82 8.64 10.39
N ARG A 54 3.58 8.56 9.90
CA ARG A 54 2.43 8.07 10.66
C ARG A 54 2.48 6.57 10.92
N PHE A 55 2.96 5.79 9.96
CA PHE A 55 3.21 4.36 10.14
C PHE A 55 4.44 4.11 11.00
N ALA A 56 5.53 4.85 10.78
CA ALA A 56 6.74 4.76 11.60
C ALA A 56 6.45 5.07 13.08
N ALA A 57 5.64 6.10 13.37
CA ALA A 57 5.22 6.43 14.73
C ALA A 57 4.38 5.33 15.40
N ARG A 58 3.70 4.49 14.62
CA ARG A 58 2.95 3.32 15.09
C ARG A 58 3.78 2.02 15.07
N GLY A 59 5.10 2.11 14.85
CA GLY A 59 6.01 0.96 14.87
C GLY A 59 5.85 0.01 13.67
N ILE A 60 5.24 0.47 12.58
CA ILE A 60 5.07 -0.33 11.37
C ILE A 60 6.32 -0.17 10.50
N ASP A 61 7.07 -1.26 10.33
CA ASP A 61 8.21 -1.27 9.41
C ASP A 61 7.71 -1.30 7.96
N LEU A 62 8.17 -0.33 7.16
CA LEU A 62 7.68 -0.13 5.81
C LEU A 62 8.77 0.19 4.78
N ALA A 63 8.39 0.03 3.52
CA ALA A 63 9.17 0.38 2.34
C ALA A 63 8.26 0.99 1.27
N VAL A 64 8.87 1.61 0.25
CA VAL A 64 8.15 2.32 -0.81
C VAL A 64 8.64 1.86 -2.17
N ILE A 65 7.70 1.67 -3.09
CA ILE A 65 7.96 1.54 -4.52
C ILE A 65 7.22 2.66 -5.23
N THR A 66 7.92 3.46 -6.02
CA THR A 66 7.29 4.49 -6.87
C THR A 66 7.37 4.08 -8.32
N ASN A 67 6.28 4.27 -9.05
CA ASN A 67 6.22 4.04 -10.48
C ASN A 67 6.20 5.37 -11.22
N ASP A 68 7.04 5.50 -12.24
CA ASP A 68 7.04 6.67 -13.12
C ASP A 68 7.31 6.24 -14.57
N LEU A 69 6.94 7.06 -15.55
CA LEU A 69 7.00 6.71 -16.97
C LEU A 69 8.45 6.42 -17.41
N VAL A 70 9.29 7.44 -17.34
CA VAL A 70 10.68 7.40 -17.83
C VAL A 70 11.65 8.11 -16.91
N THR A 71 11.20 8.52 -15.72
CA THR A 71 12.01 9.24 -14.75
C THR A 71 12.04 8.52 -13.40
N ARG A 72 12.81 9.07 -12.45
CA ARG A 72 12.87 8.59 -11.07
C ARG A 72 12.54 9.70 -10.08
N GLU A 73 11.87 10.74 -10.55
CA GLU A 73 11.66 11.97 -9.80
C GLU A 73 10.89 11.73 -8.50
N ASP A 74 9.84 10.90 -8.54
CA ASP A 74 9.06 10.56 -7.33
C ASP A 74 9.89 9.75 -6.33
N ALA A 75 10.66 8.75 -6.77
CA ALA A 75 11.56 8.01 -5.89
C ALA A 75 12.61 8.93 -5.26
N GLU A 76 13.23 9.81 -6.06
CA GLU A 76 14.24 10.75 -5.59
C GLU A 76 13.66 11.77 -4.62
N ARG A 77 12.44 12.24 -4.86
CA ARG A 77 11.71 13.12 -3.96
C ARG A 77 11.50 12.44 -2.60
N VAL A 78 11.00 11.20 -2.58
CA VAL A 78 10.80 10.46 -1.32
C VAL A 78 12.14 10.21 -0.61
N ARG A 79 13.20 9.80 -1.33
CA ARG A 79 14.53 9.59 -0.76
C ARG A 79 15.12 10.86 -0.13
N ARG A 80 14.91 12.03 -0.75
CA ARG A 80 15.42 13.32 -0.25
C ARG A 80 14.56 13.93 0.86
N SER A 81 13.37 13.40 1.11
CA SER A 81 12.43 13.93 2.11
C SER A 81 12.93 13.80 3.56
N GLY A 82 13.83 12.86 3.84
CA GLY A 82 14.26 12.52 5.19
C GLY A 82 13.22 11.73 6.02
N LEU A 83 12.11 11.33 5.40
CA LEU A 83 11.01 10.62 6.07
C LEU A 83 11.27 9.11 6.23
N ILE A 84 12.08 8.53 5.36
CA ILE A 84 12.40 7.10 5.32
C ILE A 84 13.86 6.92 4.89
N ASP A 85 14.48 5.81 5.29
CA ASP A 85 15.79 5.41 4.76
C ASP A 85 15.72 5.33 3.22
N PRO A 86 16.55 6.07 2.48
CA PRO A 86 16.57 6.02 1.02
C PRO A 86 16.72 4.61 0.43
N ALA A 87 17.37 3.69 1.14
CA ALA A 87 17.55 2.30 0.72
C ALA A 87 16.25 1.47 0.76
N ARG A 88 15.19 1.98 1.38
CA ARG A 88 13.85 1.39 1.43
C ARG A 88 12.91 1.92 0.34
N VAL A 89 13.43 2.76 -0.56
CA VAL A 89 12.66 3.32 -1.68
C VAL A 89 13.21 2.74 -2.98
N LEU A 90 12.40 1.98 -3.70
CA LEU A 90 12.72 1.48 -5.04
C LEU A 90 11.91 2.24 -6.11
N ALA A 91 12.45 2.31 -7.32
CA ALA A 91 11.82 2.96 -8.46
C ALA A 91 11.57 1.93 -9.55
N VAL A 92 10.35 1.92 -10.09
CA VAL A 92 9.99 1.12 -11.27
C VAL A 92 9.65 2.07 -12.41
N GLU A 93 10.36 1.92 -13.52
CA GLU A 93 10.07 2.67 -14.75
C GLU A 93 9.03 1.90 -15.55
N THR A 94 7.86 2.49 -15.78
CA THR A 94 6.74 1.82 -16.46
C THR A 94 6.89 1.85 -17.98
N GLY A 95 7.82 2.66 -18.50
CA GLY A 95 7.95 2.93 -19.92
C GLY A 95 6.83 3.85 -20.40
N ALA A 96 6.04 3.40 -21.38
CA ALA A 96 5.05 4.25 -22.04
C ALA A 96 3.71 4.35 -21.31
N CYS A 97 3.26 3.27 -20.67
CA CYS A 97 1.88 3.15 -20.22
C CYS A 97 1.84 2.82 -18.72
N PRO A 98 1.41 3.77 -17.87
CA PRO A 98 1.58 3.65 -16.42
C PRO A 98 0.73 2.53 -15.82
N HIS A 99 -0.43 2.23 -16.42
CA HIS A 99 -1.30 1.15 -15.94
C HIS A 99 -0.73 -0.25 -16.20
N THR A 100 0.08 -0.45 -17.25
CA THR A 100 0.70 -1.75 -17.54
C THR A 100 1.50 -2.26 -16.35
N ALA A 101 2.34 -1.40 -15.76
CA ALA A 101 3.23 -1.80 -14.66
C ALA A 101 2.51 -2.14 -13.35
N ILE A 102 1.25 -1.76 -13.20
CA ILE A 102 0.47 -2.01 -11.98
C ILE A 102 -0.67 -3.01 -12.20
N ARG A 103 -1.03 -3.32 -13.46
CA ARG A 103 -2.20 -4.15 -13.80
C ARG A 103 -1.89 -5.27 -14.78
N GLU A 104 -1.54 -4.94 -16.02
CA GLU A 104 -1.38 -5.96 -17.06
C GLU A 104 -0.09 -6.78 -16.92
N ASP A 105 1.00 -6.14 -16.49
CA ASP A 105 2.29 -6.78 -16.25
C ASP A 105 2.97 -6.17 -15.01
N PRO A 106 2.56 -6.59 -13.80
CA PRO A 106 3.11 -6.08 -12.56
C PRO A 106 4.48 -6.69 -12.20
N THR A 107 5.13 -7.42 -13.10
CA THR A 107 6.33 -8.23 -12.82
C THR A 107 7.45 -7.41 -12.17
N LEU A 108 7.73 -6.20 -12.66
CA LEU A 108 8.79 -5.36 -12.08
C LEU A 108 8.47 -4.87 -10.67
N ASN A 109 7.20 -4.56 -10.38
CA ASN A 109 6.78 -4.20 -9.03
C ASN A 109 6.81 -5.40 -8.08
N LEU A 110 6.42 -6.59 -8.56
CA LEU A 110 6.52 -7.83 -7.79
C LEU A 110 7.97 -8.15 -7.43
N GLN A 111 8.89 -8.06 -8.41
CA GLN A 111 10.32 -8.25 -8.17
C GLN A 111 10.89 -7.23 -7.17
N ALA A 112 10.51 -5.95 -7.30
CA ALA A 112 10.93 -4.92 -6.36
C ALA A 112 10.39 -5.18 -4.94
N ALA A 113 9.14 -5.64 -4.80
CA ALA A 113 8.57 -6.00 -3.51
C ALA A 113 9.28 -7.21 -2.89
N ASP A 114 9.56 -8.25 -3.69
CA ASP A 114 10.29 -9.44 -3.23
C ASP A 114 11.74 -9.10 -2.82
N GLU A 115 12.40 -8.16 -3.52
CA GLU A 115 13.72 -7.63 -3.12
C GLU A 115 13.66 -6.95 -1.75
N LEU A 116 12.62 -6.15 -1.50
CA LEU A 116 12.42 -5.46 -0.22
C LEU A 116 12.14 -6.46 0.91
N ASP A 117 11.26 -7.44 0.67
CA ASP A 117 10.95 -8.52 1.62
C ASP A 117 12.23 -9.30 2.00
N ALA A 118 13.10 -9.60 1.03
CA ALA A 118 14.37 -10.29 1.27
C ALA A 118 15.41 -9.42 2.00
N ARG A 119 15.45 -8.11 1.70
CA ARG A 119 16.44 -7.18 2.29
C ARG A 119 16.08 -6.77 3.72
N TYR A 120 14.80 -6.72 4.07
CA TYR A 120 14.33 -6.22 5.37
C TYR A 120 13.46 -7.27 6.08
N PRO A 121 14.09 -8.22 6.82
CA PRO A 121 13.33 -9.18 7.63
C PRO A 121 12.42 -8.47 8.64
N GLY A 122 11.12 -8.77 8.60
CA GLY A 122 10.11 -8.13 9.46
C GLY A 122 9.42 -6.93 8.82
N LEU A 123 9.70 -6.62 7.56
CA LEU A 123 8.93 -5.65 6.78
C LEU A 123 7.45 -6.00 6.81
N ARG A 124 6.60 -5.03 7.21
CA ARG A 124 5.16 -5.25 7.38
C ARG A 124 4.33 -4.65 6.26
N LEU A 125 4.82 -3.57 5.65
CA LEU A 125 4.07 -2.80 4.67
C LEU A 125 4.97 -2.32 3.52
N VAL A 126 4.50 -2.49 2.28
CA VAL A 126 5.06 -1.85 1.10
C VAL A 126 4.00 -0.94 0.49
N LEU A 127 4.28 0.35 0.45
CA LEU A 127 3.45 1.33 -0.27
C LEU A 127 3.91 1.40 -1.73
N ILE A 128 2.98 1.16 -2.66
CA ILE A 128 3.26 1.16 -4.10
C ILE A 128 2.50 2.32 -4.74
N GLU A 129 3.21 3.41 -5.05
CA GLU A 129 2.63 4.53 -5.79
C GLU A 129 2.65 4.23 -7.29
N SER A 130 1.50 4.41 -7.96
CA SER A 130 1.41 4.33 -9.42
C SER A 130 1.95 5.58 -10.11
N GLY A 131 2.37 5.45 -11.36
CA GLY A 131 2.48 6.59 -12.25
C GLY A 131 1.14 7.33 -12.35
N GLY A 132 1.16 8.64 -12.55
CA GLY A 132 -0.06 9.41 -12.77
C GLY A 132 -0.74 9.03 -14.09
N ASP A 133 -2.04 8.75 -14.03
CA ASP A 133 -2.83 8.37 -15.21
C ASP A 133 -4.20 9.09 -15.20
N ASN A 134 -5.21 8.56 -15.87
CA ASN A 134 -6.59 9.01 -15.81
C ASN A 134 -7.43 8.13 -14.86
N LEU A 135 -8.74 8.32 -14.89
CA LEU A 135 -9.71 7.66 -14.02
C LEU A 135 -9.86 6.15 -14.27
N ALA A 136 -9.23 5.59 -15.30
CA ALA A 136 -9.27 4.17 -15.65
C ALA A 136 -8.19 3.33 -14.96
N SER A 137 -7.21 3.96 -14.29
CA SER A 137 -6.13 3.24 -13.61
C SER A 137 -6.69 2.35 -12.49
N SER A 138 -6.15 1.13 -12.42
CA SER A 138 -6.48 0.11 -11.42
C SER A 138 -5.25 -0.75 -11.14
N PHE A 139 -5.23 -1.40 -9.98
CA PHE A 139 -4.17 -2.34 -9.62
C PHE A 139 -4.60 -3.78 -9.87
N SER A 140 -3.65 -4.64 -10.24
CA SER A 140 -3.85 -6.09 -10.21
C SER A 140 -3.92 -6.58 -8.77
N LEU A 141 -4.84 -7.52 -8.53
CA LEU A 141 -4.93 -8.25 -7.25
C LEU A 141 -3.71 -9.15 -7.00
N ASP A 142 -2.94 -9.47 -8.04
CA ASP A 142 -1.66 -10.17 -7.87
C ASP A 142 -0.59 -9.24 -7.25
N LEU A 143 -0.74 -7.93 -7.42
CA LEU A 143 0.26 -6.95 -6.98
C LEU A 143 -0.03 -6.38 -5.59
N VAL A 144 -1.29 -6.03 -5.30
CA VAL A 144 -1.67 -5.33 -4.05
C VAL A 144 -2.79 -6.05 -3.33
N ASP A 145 -2.74 -5.98 -2.00
CA ASP A 145 -3.77 -6.51 -1.10
C ASP A 145 -4.90 -5.50 -0.87
N TYR A 146 -4.60 -4.22 -1.06
CA TYR A 146 -5.51 -3.09 -0.87
C TYR A 146 -5.04 -1.92 -1.73
N TRP A 147 -5.95 -1.08 -2.23
CA TRP A 147 -5.53 0.11 -2.96
C TRP A 147 -6.44 1.32 -2.78
N ILE A 148 -5.76 2.46 -2.76
CA ILE A 148 -6.33 3.78 -2.60
C ILE A 148 -6.36 4.46 -3.95
N PHE A 149 -7.47 5.09 -4.29
CA PHE A 149 -7.56 5.98 -5.43
C PHE A 149 -7.66 7.44 -4.97
N VAL A 150 -6.72 8.27 -5.40
CA VAL A 150 -6.65 9.68 -5.02
C VAL A 150 -7.14 10.54 -6.18
N ILE A 151 -8.24 11.25 -5.96
CA ILE A 151 -8.71 12.35 -6.81
C ILE A 151 -8.53 13.67 -6.07
N ASP A 152 -8.59 14.81 -6.76
CA ASP A 152 -8.48 16.10 -6.12
C ASP A 152 -9.56 17.09 -6.56
N VAL A 153 -9.91 17.98 -5.64
CA VAL A 153 -10.94 19.00 -5.84
C VAL A 153 -10.61 19.95 -7.00
N ALA A 154 -9.33 20.30 -7.20
CA ALA A 154 -8.95 21.25 -8.23
C ALA A 154 -9.12 20.69 -9.66
N ALA A 155 -9.24 19.38 -9.82
CA ALA A 155 -9.53 18.74 -11.11
C ALA A 155 -11.03 18.74 -11.49
N GLY A 156 -11.90 19.23 -10.61
CA GLY A 156 -13.34 19.39 -10.83
C GLY A 156 -14.21 18.38 -10.08
N ASP A 157 -15.43 18.81 -9.74
CA ASP A 157 -16.37 18.00 -8.94
C ASP A 157 -17.11 16.91 -9.70
N ASP A 158 -16.89 16.81 -11.02
CA ASP A 158 -17.56 15.85 -11.90
C ASP A 158 -16.88 14.48 -11.95
N ILE A 159 -15.70 14.37 -11.35
CA ILE A 159 -14.89 13.14 -11.35
C ILE A 159 -15.66 11.92 -10.83
N PRO A 160 -16.41 11.99 -9.69
CA PRO A 160 -17.21 10.86 -9.25
C PRO A 160 -18.27 10.42 -10.27
N ARG A 161 -18.95 11.38 -10.92
CA ARG A 161 -20.00 11.13 -11.92
C ARG A 161 -19.46 10.48 -13.20
N LYS A 162 -18.17 10.67 -13.50
CA LYS A 162 -17.50 10.00 -14.63
C LYS A 162 -17.36 8.49 -14.43
N ARG A 163 -17.56 7.97 -13.21
CA ARG A 163 -17.59 6.52 -12.91
C ARG A 163 -16.37 5.77 -13.45
N GLY A 164 -15.20 6.40 -13.38
CA GLY A 164 -13.96 5.76 -13.78
C GLY A 164 -13.68 4.53 -12.91
N LEU A 165 -12.99 3.54 -13.49
CA LEU A 165 -12.72 2.27 -12.83
C LEU A 165 -12.07 2.48 -11.46
N GLY A 166 -11.07 3.37 -11.35
CA GLY A 166 -10.43 3.70 -10.07
C GLY A 166 -11.40 4.18 -9.00
N VAL A 167 -12.37 5.03 -9.36
CA VAL A 167 -13.40 5.51 -8.44
C VAL A 167 -14.36 4.40 -8.03
N LEU A 168 -14.65 3.43 -8.90
CA LEU A 168 -15.60 2.36 -8.62
C LEU A 168 -14.99 1.20 -7.82
N SER A 169 -13.77 0.79 -8.16
CA SER A 169 -13.20 -0.48 -7.69
C SER A 169 -12.12 -0.37 -6.64
N CYS A 170 -11.61 0.84 -6.32
CA CYS A 170 -10.67 0.97 -5.20
C CYS A 170 -11.34 0.70 -3.87
N ASP A 171 -10.55 0.19 -2.92
CA ASP A 171 -11.00 -0.10 -1.57
C ASP A 171 -11.29 1.20 -0.82
N LEU A 172 -10.44 2.22 -1.01
CA LEU A 172 -10.60 3.55 -0.43
C LEU A 172 -10.45 4.65 -1.49
N LEU A 173 -11.47 5.49 -1.62
CA LEU A 173 -11.37 6.73 -2.38
C LEU A 173 -10.94 7.88 -1.47
N VAL A 174 -9.90 8.59 -1.86
CA VAL A 174 -9.45 9.83 -1.21
C VAL A 174 -9.75 11.01 -2.12
N ILE A 175 -10.47 12.00 -1.60
CA ILE A 175 -10.69 13.30 -2.24
C ILE A 175 -9.76 14.31 -1.55
N ASN A 176 -8.64 14.58 -2.20
CA ASN A 176 -7.59 15.45 -1.68
C ASN A 176 -7.82 16.92 -2.04
N LYS A 177 -7.09 17.81 -1.37
CA LYS A 177 -7.09 19.27 -1.56
C LYS A 177 -8.47 19.89 -1.32
N PHE A 178 -9.19 19.39 -0.31
CA PHE A 178 -10.55 19.87 -0.03
C PHE A 178 -10.60 21.37 0.28
N ASP A 179 -9.49 21.92 0.77
CA ASP A 179 -9.28 23.34 1.06
C ASP A 179 -9.39 24.23 -0.19
N LEU A 180 -9.15 23.68 -1.38
CA LEU A 180 -9.23 24.42 -2.63
C LEU A 180 -10.66 24.63 -3.14
N ALA A 181 -11.68 23.96 -2.57
CA ALA A 181 -13.05 24.02 -3.07
C ALA A 181 -13.59 25.45 -3.28
N PRO A 182 -13.41 26.40 -2.34
CA PRO A 182 -13.87 27.78 -2.51
C PRO A 182 -13.13 28.55 -3.62
N HIS A 183 -11.93 28.09 -3.98
CA HIS A 183 -11.06 28.75 -4.96
C HIS A 183 -11.30 28.26 -6.40
N VAL A 184 -11.92 27.10 -6.56
CA VAL A 184 -12.19 26.49 -7.89
C VAL A 184 -13.68 26.33 -8.19
N GLY A 185 -14.57 26.86 -7.33
CA GLY A 185 -16.02 26.82 -7.55
C GLY A 185 -16.63 25.42 -7.39
N VAL A 186 -16.02 24.57 -6.56
CA VAL A 186 -16.50 23.20 -6.29
C VAL A 186 -17.38 23.18 -5.05
N ASP A 187 -18.55 22.57 -5.16
CA ASP A 187 -19.36 22.18 -4.01
C ASP A 187 -18.81 20.86 -3.44
N LEU A 188 -18.00 20.97 -2.39
CA LEU A 188 -17.36 19.85 -1.73
C LEU A 188 -18.38 18.85 -1.18
N GLN A 189 -19.48 19.32 -0.61
CA GLN A 189 -20.48 18.43 -0.01
C GLN A 189 -21.20 17.62 -1.08
N ARG A 190 -21.54 18.26 -2.20
CA ARG A 190 -22.09 17.56 -3.37
C ARG A 190 -21.11 16.52 -3.91
N MET A 191 -19.84 16.88 -4.11
CA MET A 191 -18.82 15.96 -4.62
C MET A 191 -18.68 14.71 -3.74
N VAL A 192 -18.67 14.87 -2.41
CA VAL A 192 -18.59 13.75 -1.46
C VAL A 192 -19.86 12.91 -1.49
N SER A 193 -21.03 13.54 -1.54
CA SER A 193 -22.32 12.84 -1.63
C SER A 193 -22.39 11.96 -2.88
N GLU A 194 -22.02 12.51 -4.03
CA GLU A 194 -22.01 11.77 -5.30
C GLU A 194 -20.96 10.66 -5.31
N ALA A 195 -19.78 10.89 -4.73
CA ALA A 195 -18.77 9.85 -4.57
C ALA A 195 -19.28 8.67 -3.74
N ARG A 196 -20.01 8.94 -2.64
CA ARG A 196 -20.64 7.90 -1.82
C ARG A 196 -21.76 7.18 -2.57
N GLU A 197 -22.61 7.91 -3.29
CA GLU A 197 -23.67 7.31 -4.10
C GLU A 197 -23.10 6.35 -5.16
N VAL A 198 -22.05 6.77 -5.87
CA VAL A 198 -21.40 5.97 -6.90
C VAL A 198 -20.70 4.73 -6.33
N ARG A 199 -20.20 4.81 -5.08
CA ARG A 199 -19.39 3.75 -4.43
C ARG A 199 -20.18 2.82 -3.51
N GLY A 200 -21.40 3.19 -3.13
CA GLY A 200 -22.21 2.45 -2.16
C GLY A 200 -21.57 2.49 -0.77
N GLU A 201 -21.32 1.31 -0.19
CA GLU A 201 -20.75 1.17 1.16
C GLU A 201 -19.23 1.39 1.22
N ARG A 202 -18.54 1.46 0.07
CA ARG A 202 -17.07 1.60 0.07
C ARG A 202 -16.65 2.99 0.56
N PRO A 203 -15.60 3.07 1.39
CA PRO A 203 -15.24 4.31 2.06
C PRO A 203 -14.77 5.40 1.09
N VAL A 204 -15.05 6.64 1.52
CA VAL A 204 -14.61 7.89 0.90
C VAL A 204 -14.11 8.80 2.01
N LEU A 205 -12.85 9.23 1.92
CA LEU A 205 -12.23 10.14 2.89
C LEU A 205 -11.80 11.45 2.21
N LEU A 206 -11.85 12.53 2.97
CA LEU A 206 -11.34 13.84 2.58
C LEU A 206 -9.95 14.04 3.15
N THR A 207 -9.03 14.58 2.35
CA THR A 207 -7.70 14.96 2.85
C THR A 207 -7.27 16.34 2.37
N ASN A 208 -6.43 16.97 3.18
CA ASN A 208 -5.53 18.02 2.73
C ASN A 208 -4.11 17.54 3.03
N CYS A 209 -3.46 16.87 2.07
CA CYS A 209 -2.11 16.35 2.30
C CYS A 209 -1.05 17.48 2.42
N ALA A 210 -1.39 18.74 2.12
CA ALA A 210 -0.49 19.86 2.39
C ALA A 210 -0.36 20.12 3.89
N THR A 211 -1.48 20.12 4.63
CA THR A 211 -1.55 20.30 6.10
C THR A 211 -1.44 18.99 6.87
N GLY A 212 -1.79 17.86 6.24
CA GLY A 212 -1.91 16.56 6.88
C GLY A 212 -3.32 16.23 7.36
N ASP A 213 -4.29 17.13 7.17
CA ASP A 213 -5.67 16.90 7.62
C ASP A 213 -6.29 15.70 6.93
N GLY A 214 -6.95 14.84 7.72
CA GLY A 214 -7.61 13.62 7.24
C GLY A 214 -6.67 12.46 6.92
N VAL A 215 -5.34 12.66 6.91
CA VAL A 215 -4.40 11.58 6.56
C VAL A 215 -4.33 10.50 7.64
N ASP A 216 -4.55 10.85 8.91
CA ASP A 216 -4.62 9.85 9.98
C ASP A 216 -5.75 8.83 9.77
N ALA A 217 -6.92 9.27 9.30
CA ALA A 217 -8.01 8.35 8.95
C ALA A 217 -7.65 7.43 7.78
N VAL A 218 -6.80 7.86 6.85
CA VAL A 218 -6.28 7.00 5.77
C VAL A 218 -5.31 5.95 6.34
N ALA A 219 -4.41 6.36 7.25
CA ALA A 219 -3.51 5.43 7.92
C ALA A 219 -4.26 4.38 8.75
N ASP A 220 -5.27 4.82 9.51
CA ASP A 220 -6.10 3.96 10.34
C ASP A 220 -6.88 2.94 9.48
N ALA A 221 -7.42 3.38 8.33
CA ALA A 221 -8.07 2.47 7.40
C ALA A 221 -7.14 1.38 6.86
N ILE A 222 -5.88 1.71 6.54
CA ILE A 222 -4.88 0.71 6.12
C ILE A 222 -4.57 -0.26 7.26
N ILE A 223 -4.42 0.26 8.49
CA ILE A 223 -4.09 -0.57 9.65
C ILE A 223 -5.22 -1.56 9.94
N GLU A 224 -6.46 -1.09 9.97
CA GLU A 224 -7.64 -1.92 10.27
C GLU A 224 -7.88 -2.97 9.18
N ASN A 225 -7.84 -2.58 7.91
CA ASN A 225 -8.29 -3.42 6.81
C ASN A 225 -7.18 -4.29 6.19
N VAL A 226 -5.91 -3.98 6.46
CA VAL A 226 -4.77 -4.65 5.82
C VAL A 226 -3.81 -5.25 6.82
N LEU A 227 -3.43 -4.49 7.86
CA LEU A 227 -2.45 -4.96 8.85
C LEU A 227 -3.11 -5.72 10.01
N PHE A 228 -4.42 -5.52 10.22
CA PHE A 228 -5.23 -6.13 11.28
C PHE A 228 -4.70 -5.87 12.69
N ASP A 229 -4.04 -4.73 12.90
CA ASP A 229 -3.62 -4.30 14.24
C ASP A 229 -4.78 -3.58 14.96
N ALA A 230 -4.79 -3.67 16.28
CA ALA A 230 -5.69 -2.84 17.09
C ALA A 230 -5.20 -1.38 17.08
N LEU A 231 -6.11 -0.45 16.77
CA LEU A 231 -5.88 0.99 16.79
C LEU A 231 -5.79 1.56 18.21
#